data_AF-A0A6I6S5B4-F1
#
_entry.id   AF-A0A6I6S5B4-F1
#
_cell.length_a   1.000
_cell.length_b   1.000
_cell.length_c   1.000
_cell.angle_alpha   90.00
_cell.angle_beta   90.00
_cell.angle_gamma   90.00
#
_symmetry.space_group_name_H-M   'P 1'
#
loop_
_entity.id
_entity.type
_entity.pdbx_description
1 polymer ?
#
loop_
_entity_poly.entity_id
_entity_poly.type
_entity_poly.pdbx_seq_one_letter_code
_entity_poly.pdbx_strand_id
1 'polypeptide(L)'
;MALSRIRRRSTAFWLAAVVLLLGLASWYVFSGRGAGLLPQSSWGPWREKRVDDWSVWVRVNAWSDAAEADVHMGKAEGFTMKAYGTPARATTDMDGTRFTLTPGGEVTGQRSDEYRLR
;
A
#
# COMPACT_ATOMS: atom_id res chain seq x y z
N MET A 1 -51.33 18.13 6.50
CA MET A 1 -50.01 18.34 7.14
C MET A 1 -49.17 17.04 7.29
N ALA A 2 -49.33 16.02 6.43
CA ALA A 2 -48.61 14.73 6.54
C ALA A 2 -47.50 14.51 5.48
N LEU A 3 -47.61 15.18 4.32
CA LEU A 3 -46.66 15.06 3.20
C LEU A 3 -45.24 15.57 3.53
N SER A 4 -45.11 16.55 4.44
CA SER A 4 -43.81 17.12 4.81
C SER A 4 -42.93 16.17 5.64
N ARG A 5 -43.53 15.31 6.48
CA ARG A 5 -42.79 14.33 7.30
C ARG A 5 -42.31 13.13 6.47
N ILE A 6 -43.12 12.65 5.54
CA ILE A 6 -42.79 11.51 4.68
C ILE A 6 -41.65 11.90 3.72
N ARG A 7 -41.74 13.09 3.10
CA ARG A 7 -40.70 13.60 2.20
C ARG A 7 -39.37 13.87 2.93
N ARG A 8 -39.42 14.39 4.17
CA ARG A 8 -38.21 14.56 5.02
C ARG A 8 -37.55 13.24 5.43
N ARG A 9 -38.33 12.17 5.67
CA ARG A 9 -37.79 10.85 6.00
C ARG A 9 -37.06 10.23 4.81
N SER A 10 -37.60 10.36 3.60
CA SER A 10 -36.94 9.89 2.39
C SER A 10 -35.63 10.62 2.11
N THR A 11 -35.60 11.95 2.23
CA THR A 11 -34.34 12.70 2.03
C THR A 11 -33.30 12.40 3.10
N ALA A 12 -33.70 12.23 4.36
CA ALA A 12 -32.78 11.86 5.45
C ALA A 12 -32.17 10.46 5.23
N PHE A 13 -32.97 9.50 4.76
CA PHE A 13 -32.49 8.16 4.43
C PHE A 13 -31.48 8.18 3.27
N TRP A 14 -31.77 8.93 2.20
CA TRP A 14 -30.85 9.11 1.08
C TRP A 14 -29.54 9.77 1.50
N LEU A 15 -29.60 10.81 2.34
CA LEU A 15 -28.40 11.45 2.88
C LEU A 15 -27.58 10.48 3.74
N ALA A 16 -28.24 9.70 4.60
CA ALA A 16 -27.55 8.70 5.42
C ALA A 16 -26.87 7.62 4.57
N ALA A 17 -27.54 7.13 3.52
CA ALA A 17 -26.96 6.17 2.59
C ALA A 17 -25.75 6.74 1.84
N VAL A 18 -25.82 7.99 1.38
CA VAL A 18 -24.69 8.66 0.71
C VAL A 18 -23.51 8.81 1.66
N VAL A 19 -23.74 9.25 2.90
CA VAL A 19 -22.67 9.39 3.90
C VAL A 19 -22.02 8.04 4.22
N LEU A 20 -22.81 6.97 4.33
CA LEU A 20 -22.30 5.61 4.53
C LEU A 20 -21.44 5.15 3.35
N LEU A 21 -21.91 5.34 2.12
CA LEU A 21 -21.16 4.95 0.92
C LEU A 21 -19.85 5.73 0.79
N LEU A 22 -19.88 7.04 1.05
CA LEU A 22 -18.67 7.87 1.07
C LEU A 22 -17.71 7.42 2.17
N GLY A 23 -18.22 7.13 3.37
CA GLY A 23 -17.41 6.61 4.47
C GLY A 23 -16.73 5.29 4.13
N LEU A 24 -17.46 4.35 3.51
CA LEU A 24 -16.91 3.07 3.06
C LEU A 24 -15.89 3.24 1.93
N ALA A 25 -16.14 4.13 0.98
CA ALA A 25 -15.20 4.42 -0.11
C ALA A 25 -13.92 5.06 0.43
N SER A 26 -14.03 6.05 1.32
CA SER A 26 -12.89 6.67 1.99
C SER A 26 -12.11 5.65 2.81
N TRP A 27 -12.79 4.79 3.56
CA TRP A 27 -12.15 3.71 4.32
C TRP A 27 -11.41 2.73 3.40
N TYR A 28 -12.04 2.32 2.31
CA TYR A 28 -11.44 1.41 1.34
C TYR A 28 -10.14 1.96 0.76
N VAL A 29 -10.14 3.23 0.33
CA VAL A 29 -8.96 3.93 -0.20
C VAL A 29 -7.90 4.11 0.88
N PHE A 30 -8.26 4.63 2.05
CA PHE A 30 -7.33 4.88 3.15
C PHE A 30 -6.66 3.60 3.64
N SER A 31 -7.39 2.48 3.65
CA SER A 31 -6.87 1.17 4.04
C SER A 31 -5.87 0.56 3.05
N GLY A 32 -5.52 1.25 1.96
CA GLY A 32 -4.55 0.78 0.97
C GLY A 32 -5.06 -0.26 -0.03
N ARG A 33 -6.25 -0.84 0.19
CA ARG A 33 -6.83 -1.89 -0.68
C ARG A 33 -7.07 -1.42 -2.12
N GLY A 34 -7.30 -0.12 -2.32
CA GLY A 34 -7.45 0.51 -3.63
C GLY A 34 -6.16 1.05 -4.23
N ALA A 35 -4.99 0.86 -3.59
CA ALA A 35 -3.76 1.56 -3.98
C ALA A 35 -3.29 1.25 -5.42
N GLY A 36 -3.59 0.06 -5.95
CA GLY A 36 -3.31 -0.29 -7.34
C GLY A 36 -4.08 0.51 -8.39
N LEU A 37 -5.14 1.23 -7.97
CA LEU A 37 -5.94 2.10 -8.84
C LEU A 37 -5.52 3.57 -8.74
N LEU A 38 -4.60 3.89 -7.82
CA LEU A 38 -4.18 5.27 -7.61
C LEU A 38 -3.25 5.72 -8.75
N PRO A 39 -3.43 6.94 -9.27
CA PRO A 39 -2.54 7.46 -10.29
C PRO A 39 -1.13 7.64 -9.74
N GLN A 40 -0.13 7.46 -10.60
CA GLN A 40 1.29 7.57 -10.26
C GLN A 40 1.64 8.91 -9.58
N SER A 41 0.96 10.00 -9.96
CA SER A 41 1.14 11.34 -9.38
C SER A 41 0.69 11.47 -7.93
N SER A 42 -0.09 10.54 -7.40
CA SER A 42 -0.55 10.56 -5.99
C SER A 42 0.46 9.96 -5.02
N TRP A 43 1.52 9.34 -5.52
CA TRP A 43 2.54 8.71 -4.70
C TRP A 43 3.59 9.70 -4.23
N GLY A 44 4.17 9.45 -3.05
CA GLY A 44 5.31 10.21 -2.56
C GLY A 44 6.57 10.01 -3.42
N PRO A 45 7.60 10.83 -3.19
CA PRO A 45 8.87 10.68 -3.90
C PRO A 45 9.53 9.35 -3.54
N TRP A 46 10.26 8.79 -4.50
CA TRP A 46 11.16 7.68 -4.25
C TRP A 46 12.28 8.11 -3.29
N ARG A 47 12.55 7.26 -2.30
CA ARG A 47 13.63 7.43 -1.33
C ARG A 47 14.52 6.20 -1.40
N GLU A 48 15.81 6.44 -1.62
CA GLU A 48 16.80 5.37 -1.59
C GLU A 48 17.05 4.90 -0.16
N LYS A 49 17.16 3.59 0.00
CA LYS A 49 17.57 2.86 1.19
C LYS A 49 18.57 1.81 0.74
N ARG A 50 19.51 1.48 1.63
CA ARG A 50 20.46 0.39 1.40
C ARG A 50 20.10 -0.77 2.30
N VAL A 51 20.00 -1.95 1.72
CA VAL A 51 19.73 -3.20 2.43
C VAL A 51 20.86 -4.16 2.04
N ASP A 52 21.83 -4.34 2.94
CA ASP A 52 23.09 -5.01 2.63
C ASP A 52 23.78 -4.42 1.38
N ASP A 53 23.99 -5.24 0.34
CA ASP A 53 24.58 -4.87 -0.94
C ASP A 53 23.54 -4.41 -1.98
N TRP A 54 22.27 -4.31 -1.60
CA TRP A 54 21.16 -3.93 -2.47
C TRP A 54 20.80 -2.45 -2.32
N SER A 55 20.57 -1.80 -3.45
CA SER A 55 19.93 -0.50 -3.52
C SER A 55 18.42 -0.69 -3.64
N VAL A 56 17.69 -0.09 -2.71
CA VAL A 56 16.24 -0.17 -2.64
C VAL A 56 15.66 1.23 -2.74
N TRP A 57 14.81 1.49 -3.72
CA TRP A 57 14.03 2.72 -3.79
C TRP A 57 12.65 2.43 -3.26
N VAL A 58 12.21 3.18 -2.25
CA VAL A 58 10.88 3.01 -1.65
C VAL A 58 10.09 4.29 -1.83
N ARG A 59 8.82 4.16 -2.19
CA ARG A 59 7.86 5.26 -2.09
C ARG A 59 6.63 4.81 -1.33
N VAL A 60 6.04 5.74 -0.60
CA VAL A 60 4.85 5.52 0.21
C VAL A 60 3.76 6.47 -0.26
N ASN A 61 2.52 6.00 -0.23
CA ASN A 61 1.38 6.86 -0.49
C ASN A 61 1.03 7.65 0.78
N ALA A 62 0.88 8.97 0.67
CA ALA A 62 0.58 9.80 1.84
C ALA A 62 -0.88 9.70 2.33
N TRP A 63 -1.77 9.16 1.48
CA TRP A 63 -3.23 9.16 1.70
C TRP A 63 -3.81 7.76 1.87
N SER A 64 -3.01 6.73 1.62
CA SER A 64 -3.39 5.34 1.78
C SER A 64 -2.25 4.55 2.39
N ASP A 65 -2.60 3.53 3.14
CA ASP A 65 -1.64 2.63 3.75
C ASP A 65 -1.03 1.71 2.68
N ALA A 66 -0.09 2.23 1.91
CA ALA A 66 0.48 1.55 0.76
C ALA A 66 1.90 2.01 0.44
N ALA A 67 2.75 1.05 0.10
CA ALA A 67 4.12 1.29 -0.32
C ALA A 67 4.50 0.45 -1.54
N GLU A 68 5.47 0.96 -2.29
CA GLU A 68 6.16 0.24 -3.34
C GLU A 68 7.66 0.33 -3.13
N ALA A 69 8.36 -0.73 -3.51
CA ALA A 69 9.81 -0.77 -3.50
C ALA A 69 10.34 -1.33 -4.81
N ASP A 70 11.34 -0.66 -5.39
CA ASP A 70 12.16 -1.19 -6.48
C ASP A 70 13.51 -1.59 -5.91
N VAL A 71 13.90 -2.85 -6.09
CA VAL A 71 15.09 -3.45 -5.48
C VAL A 71 16.07 -3.84 -6.59
N HIS A 72 17.31 -3.35 -6.52
CA HIS A 72 18.37 -3.65 -7.49
C HIS A 72 19.70 -4.00 -6.82
N MET A 73 20.44 -4.93 -7.40
CA MET A 73 21.84 -5.21 -7.05
C MET A 73 22.76 -4.75 -8.17
N GLY A 74 23.38 -3.58 -8.01
CA GLY A 74 24.29 -3.02 -9.01
C GLY A 74 23.64 -2.87 -10.39
N LYS A 75 24.15 -3.60 -11.40
CA LYS A 75 23.60 -3.64 -12.76
C LYS A 75 22.75 -4.88 -13.07
N ALA A 76 22.46 -5.72 -12.08
CA ALA A 76 21.62 -6.89 -12.26
C ALA A 76 20.15 -6.49 -12.44
N GLU A 77 19.35 -7.43 -12.95
CA GLU A 77 17.89 -7.28 -12.98
C GLU A 77 17.36 -7.12 -11.56
N GLY A 78 16.46 -6.16 -11.38
CA GLY A 78 15.77 -5.93 -10.12
C GLY A 78 14.36 -6.49 -10.10
N PHE A 79 13.67 -6.22 -9.00
CA PHE A 79 12.26 -6.56 -8.86
C PHE A 79 11.50 -5.47 -8.11
N THR A 80 10.20 -5.41 -8.36
CA THR A 80 9.29 -4.49 -7.68
C THR A 80 8.45 -5.24 -6.65
N MET A 81 8.37 -4.68 -5.45
CA MET A 81 7.48 -5.12 -4.38
C MET A 81 6.35 -4.12 -4.19
N LYS A 82 5.15 -4.62 -3.90
CA LYS A 82 3.95 -3.80 -3.67
C LYS A 82 3.24 -4.26 -2.40
N ALA A 83 3.23 -3.42 -1.38
CA ALA A 83 2.56 -3.70 -0.10
C ALA A 83 1.36 -2.76 0.05
N TYR A 84 0.17 -3.26 -0.27
CA TYR A 84 -1.06 -2.47 -0.31
C TYR A 84 -2.01 -2.87 0.82
N GLY A 85 -2.13 -2.01 1.82
CA GLY A 85 -3.05 -2.08 2.94
C GLY A 85 -2.59 -2.91 4.13
N THR A 86 -3.01 -2.58 5.34
CA THR A 86 -2.74 -3.39 6.54
C THR A 86 -3.62 -4.66 6.58
N PRO A 87 -3.07 -5.85 6.89
CA PRO A 87 -1.67 -6.14 7.28
C PRO A 87 -0.79 -6.66 6.12
N ALA A 88 -1.08 -6.32 4.88
CA ALA A 88 -0.40 -6.86 3.70
C ALA A 88 1.10 -6.53 3.75
N ARG A 89 1.92 -7.56 3.86
CA ARG A 89 3.36 -7.48 3.64
C ARG A 89 3.65 -8.13 2.30
N ALA A 90 4.54 -7.51 1.52
CA ALA A 90 5.10 -8.16 0.35
C ALA A 90 6.41 -8.82 0.74
N THR A 91 6.62 -10.06 0.31
CA THR A 91 7.86 -10.80 0.54
C THR A 91 8.38 -11.38 -0.76
N THR A 92 9.67 -11.24 -1.01
CA THR A 92 10.34 -11.78 -2.19
C THR A 92 11.71 -12.31 -1.79
N ASP A 93 12.03 -13.53 -2.21
CA ASP A 93 13.35 -14.13 -2.02
C ASP A 93 14.18 -13.94 -3.29
N MET A 94 15.36 -13.33 -3.18
CA MET A 94 16.30 -13.08 -4.29
C MET A 94 17.74 -13.26 -3.80
N ASP A 95 18.55 -14.04 -4.53
CA ASP A 95 19.96 -14.35 -4.21
C ASP A 95 20.20 -14.71 -2.72
N GLY A 96 19.34 -15.55 -2.18
CA GLY A 96 19.43 -15.97 -0.78
C GLY A 96 19.13 -14.87 0.24
N THR A 97 18.48 -13.77 -0.19
CA THR A 97 18.01 -12.69 0.68
C THR A 97 16.49 -12.59 0.59
N ARG A 98 15.83 -12.69 1.75
CA ARG A 98 14.39 -12.47 1.90
C ARG A 98 14.11 -11.00 2.13
N PHE A 99 13.52 -10.34 1.15
CA PHE A 99 13.04 -8.99 1.25
C PHE A 99 11.62 -8.97 1.79
N THR A 100 11.33 -8.07 2.72
CA THR A 100 9.98 -7.79 3.22
C THR A 100 9.70 -6.30 3.11
N LEU A 101 8.58 -5.93 2.50
CA LEU A 101 8.07 -4.56 2.42
C LEU A 101 6.77 -4.45 3.22
N THR A 102 6.70 -3.44 4.10
CA THR A 102 5.47 -3.07 4.80
C THR A 102 4.75 -1.93 4.07
N PRO A 103 3.42 -1.75 4.27
CA PRO A 103 2.67 -0.64 3.69
C PRO A 103 3.15 0.74 4.15
N GLY A 104 3.86 0.82 5.29
CA GLY A 104 4.51 2.03 5.78
C GLY A 104 5.85 2.35 5.11
N GLY A 105 6.31 1.54 4.16
CA GLY A 105 7.59 1.75 3.45
C GLY A 105 8.82 1.29 4.23
N GLU A 106 8.64 0.44 5.23
CA GLU A 106 9.76 -0.26 5.85
C GLU A 106 10.15 -1.44 4.95
N VAL A 107 11.44 -1.51 4.61
CA VAL A 107 12.01 -2.64 3.86
C VAL A 107 13.10 -3.26 4.70
N THR A 108 13.04 -4.59 4.84
CA THR A 108 14.07 -5.39 5.51
C THR A 108 14.56 -6.47 4.57
N GLY A 109 15.87 -6.73 4.57
CA GLY A 109 16.47 -7.89 3.93
C GLY A 109 17.03 -8.81 5.00
N GLN A 110 16.68 -10.09 4.94
CA GLN A 110 17.25 -11.11 5.81
C GLN A 110 17.84 -12.20 4.96
N ARG A 111 19.15 -12.44 5.09
CA ARG A 111 19.81 -13.56 4.43
C ARG A 111 19.17 -14.88 4.90
N SER A 112 18.76 -15.72 3.97
CA SER A 112 18.24 -17.05 4.31
C SER A 112 19.38 -17.94 4.80
N ASP A 113 19.18 -18.59 5.94
CA ASP A 113 20.19 -19.49 6.52
C ASP A 113 20.48 -20.69 5.61
N GLU A 114 19.56 -21.03 4.69
CA GLU A 114 19.73 -22.05 3.66
C GLU A 114 20.92 -21.78 2.71
N TYR A 115 21.29 -20.51 2.50
CA TYR A 115 22.44 -20.12 1.68
C TYR A 115 23.73 -19.87 2.48
N ARG A 116 23.69 -19.92 3.82
CA ARG A 116 24.89 -19.75 4.67
C ARG A 116 25.66 -21.07 4.85
N LEU A 117 25.04 -22.20 4.51
CA LEU A 117 25.60 -23.55 4.70
C LEU A 117 26.13 -24.20 3.40
N ARG A 118 26.27 -23.43 2.32
CA ARG A 118 26.95 -23.81 1.07
C ARG A 118 28.18 -22.96 0.87
#